data_AF-A0A958DFA7-F1
#
_entry.id   AF-A0A958DFA7-F1
#
_cell.length_a   1.000
_cell.length_b   1.000
_cell.length_c   1.000
_cell.angle_alpha   90.00
_cell.angle_beta   90.00
_cell.angle_gamma   90.00
#
_symmetry.space_group_name_H-M   'P 1'
#
loop_
_entity.id
_entity.type
_entity.pdbx_description
1 polymer ?
#
loop_
_entity_poly.entity_id
_entity_poly.type
_entity_poly.pdbx_seq_one_letter_code
_entity_poly.pdbx_strand_id
1 'polypeptide(L)'
;TLLPGADFKSLDRRMNWSLDRNNQSMTDKEKEIIRFKRFVESTFTRQDALPRWMSEFGNYIPNCDIFPHFYSYVNILDSPRWPLLNAALEGYLYRKANGADPGGGRFSEGMTDEEQVSRALRDQTLTALLKSPRDSRLRTDAVQLSGEYLFKMLESERAPGQVSGLLIDLVEAHRFSIVRDSLLIRQLQQQLDLDIRPALQVWQEGKSLPAFKVRDIEMYRVQDGDRLRYQVTFLLYNRAEVPGIVEIAFRARGEGRRRGFGDFGSDTDLARTVRLGAREAREIGIVLDSEPQMIQINTVLAENLPRVFTQRFDDPDTRRKAQPFDGEKAIAYLDLENPGEIVVDNEDSGFEAYNPPYRSWLKRTLLGERGEQEETYERFRSWRPPNQWEMIKNAAFFGDYVHSAHYIRSDGGPKKAIWTVPLPDAGTYDVYIYIIDKNLLTNRWERRNEWGTFNYTIHHDDGAEDINLDADSADPGWNLLGSYYFSQGKAVVELVDRSGGKLIIADAVKFIKR
;
A
#
# COMPACT_ATOMS: atom_id res chain seq x y z
N THR A 1 -9.83 34.12 4.77
CA THR A 1 -9.19 32.84 4.41
C THR A 1 -9.57 32.52 2.98
N LEU A 2 -8.60 32.39 2.06
CA LEU A 2 -8.90 31.99 0.68
C LEU A 2 -9.17 30.48 0.65
N LEU A 3 -10.20 30.05 -0.09
CA LEU A 3 -10.49 28.64 -0.29
C LEU A 3 -9.30 27.93 -0.95
N PRO A 4 -9.05 26.64 -0.65
CA PRO A 4 -8.06 25.83 -1.38
C PRO A 4 -8.30 25.94 -2.88
N GLY A 5 -7.23 26.03 -3.68
CA GLY A 5 -7.38 26.10 -5.14
C GLY A 5 -7.98 27.40 -5.69
N ALA A 6 -8.42 28.36 -4.85
CA ALA A 6 -8.92 29.66 -5.32
C ALA A 6 -7.81 30.62 -5.79
N ASP A 7 -6.54 30.28 -5.55
CA ASP A 7 -5.39 31.01 -6.09
C ASP A 7 -5.13 30.62 -7.56
N PHE A 8 -6.02 31.10 -8.42
CA PHE A 8 -5.95 30.89 -9.87
C PHE A 8 -4.64 31.43 -10.48
N LYS A 9 -4.04 32.47 -9.89
CA LYS A 9 -2.79 33.07 -10.36
C LYS A 9 -1.61 32.13 -10.13
N SER A 10 -1.51 31.54 -8.94
CA SER A 10 -0.47 30.55 -8.65
C SER A 10 -0.70 29.23 -9.39
N LEU A 11 -1.95 28.84 -9.65
CA LEU A 11 -2.28 27.69 -10.49
C LEU A 11 -1.84 27.93 -11.94
N ASP A 12 -2.12 29.12 -12.49
CA ASP A 12 -1.72 29.50 -13.84
C ASP A 12 -0.20 29.52 -14.01
N ARG A 13 0.51 30.15 -13.06
CA ARG A 13 1.98 30.17 -13.07
C ARG A 13 2.59 28.77 -13.04
N ARG A 14 2.06 27.88 -12.21
CA ARG A 14 2.51 26.48 -12.12
C ARG A 14 2.22 25.70 -13.40
N MET A 15 1.06 25.93 -14.00
CA MET A 15 0.65 25.30 -15.25
C MET A 15 1.53 25.74 -16.41
N ASN A 16 1.73 27.04 -16.60
CA ASN A 16 2.61 27.58 -17.65
C ASN A 16 4.05 27.08 -17.47
N TRP A 17 4.59 27.10 -16.24
CA TRP A 17 5.92 26.54 -15.97
C TRP A 17 6.02 25.03 -16.27
N SER A 18 4.95 24.27 -16.06
CA SER A 18 4.92 22.85 -16.43
C SER A 18 4.83 22.65 -17.95
N LEU A 19 4.06 23.47 -18.66
CA LEU A 19 3.91 23.42 -20.12
C LEU A 19 5.25 23.75 -20.79
N ASP A 20 5.93 24.79 -20.33
CA ASP A 20 7.24 25.22 -20.83
C ASP A 20 8.30 24.12 -20.64
N ARG A 21 8.38 23.52 -19.44
CA ARG A 21 9.34 22.44 -19.17
C ARG A 21 9.10 21.17 -19.98
N ASN A 22 7.86 20.93 -20.39
CA ASN A 22 7.49 19.75 -21.16
C ASN A 22 7.40 20.02 -22.67
N ASN A 23 7.71 21.24 -23.11
CA ASN A 23 7.58 21.72 -24.49
C ASN A 23 6.17 21.48 -25.06
N GLN A 24 5.16 21.87 -24.29
CA GLN A 24 3.74 21.69 -24.62
C GLN A 24 3.04 23.03 -24.77
N SER A 25 2.02 23.06 -25.65
CA SER A 25 1.11 24.19 -25.79
C SER A 25 -0.32 23.75 -25.48
N MET A 26 -1.02 24.54 -24.68
CA MET A 26 -2.46 24.42 -24.45
C MET A 26 -3.12 25.74 -24.79
N THR A 27 -4.35 25.68 -25.29
CA THR A 27 -5.17 26.87 -25.52
C THR A 27 -5.55 27.52 -24.19
N ASP A 28 -5.82 28.83 -24.19
CA ASP A 28 -6.22 29.53 -22.97
C ASP A 28 -7.55 29.00 -22.40
N LYS A 29 -8.44 28.51 -23.27
CA LYS A 29 -9.71 27.88 -22.87
C LYS A 29 -9.49 26.53 -22.17
N GLU A 30 -8.58 25.70 -22.66
CA GLU A 30 -8.22 24.43 -21.98
C GLU A 30 -7.61 24.70 -20.61
N LYS A 31 -6.69 25.67 -20.53
CA LYS A 31 -6.11 26.13 -19.28
C LYS A 31 -7.18 26.59 -18.29
N GLU A 32 -8.18 27.32 -18.76
CA GLU A 32 -9.31 27.79 -17.95
C GLU A 32 -10.19 26.65 -17.43
N ILE A 33 -10.55 25.70 -18.31
CA ILE A 33 -11.30 24.49 -17.93
C ILE A 33 -10.54 23.69 -16.87
N ILE A 34 -9.25 23.45 -17.07
CA ILE A 34 -8.42 22.69 -16.12
C ILE A 34 -8.37 23.41 -14.77
N ARG A 35 -8.15 24.73 -14.76
CA ARG A 35 -8.14 25.51 -13.52
C ARG A 35 -9.48 25.45 -12.80
N PHE A 36 -10.59 25.61 -13.52
CA PHE A 36 -11.93 25.56 -12.93
C PHE A 36 -12.26 24.17 -12.38
N LYS A 37 -12.02 23.10 -13.15
CA LYS A 37 -12.21 21.71 -12.69
C LYS A 37 -11.39 21.44 -11.43
N ARG A 38 -10.11 21.81 -11.44
CA ARG A 38 -9.23 21.62 -10.29
C ARG A 38 -9.73 22.36 -9.06
N PHE A 39 -10.18 23.60 -9.22
CA PHE A 39 -10.76 24.38 -8.12
C PHE A 39 -12.00 23.69 -7.55
N VAL A 40 -12.92 23.26 -8.42
CA VAL A 40 -14.14 22.56 -7.97
C VAL A 40 -13.79 21.29 -7.22
N GLU A 41 -12.94 20.43 -7.80
CA GLU A 41 -12.53 19.17 -7.20
C GLU A 41 -11.77 19.36 -5.88
N SER A 42 -10.85 20.33 -5.82
CA SER A 42 -10.01 20.55 -4.63
C SER A 42 -10.74 21.23 -3.48
N THR A 43 -11.88 21.87 -3.75
CA THR A 43 -12.60 22.69 -2.77
C THR A 43 -13.89 22.05 -2.32
N PHE A 44 -14.64 21.46 -3.25
CA PHE A 44 -16.01 21.04 -3.03
C PHE A 44 -16.21 19.53 -3.04
N THR A 45 -15.24 18.72 -3.49
CA THR A 45 -15.46 17.26 -3.59
C THR A 45 -14.43 16.42 -2.84
N ARG A 46 -13.26 16.97 -2.50
CA ARG A 46 -12.20 16.25 -1.79
C ARG A 46 -11.95 16.84 -0.41
N GLN A 47 -12.04 16.00 0.63
CA GLN A 47 -11.70 16.38 2.00
C GLN A 47 -10.20 16.72 2.17
N ASP A 48 -9.30 16.18 1.33
CA ASP A 48 -7.84 16.30 1.50
C ASP A 48 -7.04 16.58 0.20
N ALA A 49 -7.51 17.48 -0.68
CA ALA A 49 -6.88 17.69 -1.99
C ALA A 49 -5.62 18.58 -2.05
N LEU A 50 -4.81 18.65 -1.00
CA LEU A 50 -3.47 19.21 -1.13
C LEU A 50 -2.42 18.19 -0.65
N PRO A 51 -1.39 17.90 -1.46
CA PRO A 51 -0.24 17.13 -1.02
C PRO A 51 0.22 17.58 0.38
N ARG A 52 0.36 16.64 1.34
CA ARG A 52 0.67 16.91 2.77
C ARG A 52 1.87 17.86 3.01
N TRP A 53 2.77 18.09 2.04
CA TRP A 53 3.82 19.11 2.16
C TRP A 53 3.29 20.56 2.15
N MET A 54 2.07 20.80 1.68
CA MET A 54 1.35 22.08 1.86
C MET A 54 0.58 22.13 3.20
N SER A 55 0.32 20.98 3.84
CA SER A 55 -0.29 20.90 5.17
C SER A 55 0.67 21.31 6.30
N GLU A 56 1.98 21.38 6.06
CA GLU A 56 2.97 21.91 7.02
C GLU A 56 2.78 23.41 7.32
N PHE A 57 1.98 24.12 6.51
CA PHE A 57 1.63 25.52 6.73
C PHE A 57 0.25 25.69 7.38
N GLY A 58 -0.03 24.92 8.44
CA GLY A 58 -0.87 25.29 9.59
C GLY A 58 -2.17 26.07 9.37
N ASN A 59 -2.84 25.95 8.22
CA ASN A 59 -4.06 26.70 7.94
C ASN A 59 -5.23 25.73 7.97
N TYR A 60 -6.09 25.91 8.97
CA TYR A 60 -7.43 25.37 9.02
C TYR A 60 -8.16 25.78 7.74
N ILE A 61 -8.26 24.85 6.80
CA ILE A 61 -9.01 25.02 5.57
C ILE A 61 -10.47 24.68 5.91
N PRO A 62 -11.43 25.59 5.65
CA PRO A 62 -12.84 25.24 5.76
C PRO A 62 -13.13 24.06 4.84
N ASN A 63 -13.61 22.95 5.39
CA ASN A 63 -14.11 21.83 4.60
C ASN A 63 -15.38 22.29 3.87
N CYS A 64 -15.26 22.58 2.57
CA CYS A 64 -16.37 22.99 1.72
C CYS A 64 -16.94 21.81 0.92
N ASP A 65 -16.68 20.58 1.34
CA ASP A 65 -17.22 19.38 0.73
C ASP A 65 -18.75 19.44 0.63
N ILE A 66 -19.27 19.35 -0.60
CA ILE A 66 -20.69 19.42 -0.88
C ILE A 66 -21.36 18.05 -0.86
N PHE A 67 -20.58 16.96 -0.78
CA PHE A 67 -21.13 15.60 -0.77
C PHE A 67 -22.23 15.41 0.28
N PRO A 68 -22.12 15.93 1.53
CA PRO A 68 -23.19 15.79 2.51
C PRO A 68 -24.54 16.37 2.07
N HIS A 69 -24.55 17.39 1.20
CA HIS A 69 -25.78 17.95 0.64
C HIS A 69 -26.47 17.04 -0.38
N PHE A 70 -25.73 16.11 -0.99
CA PHE A 70 -26.27 15.16 -1.96
C PHE A 70 -26.56 13.79 -1.35
N TYR A 71 -25.96 13.49 -0.18
CA TYR A 71 -26.17 12.23 0.51
C TYR A 71 -26.63 12.40 1.96
N SER A 72 -25.75 12.84 2.87
CA SER A 72 -25.96 12.72 4.32
C SER A 72 -27.18 13.50 4.83
N TYR A 73 -27.50 14.65 4.23
CA TYR A 73 -28.66 15.46 4.62
C TYR A 73 -29.97 15.05 3.96
N VAL A 74 -29.92 14.19 2.94
CA VAL A 74 -31.11 13.81 2.16
C VAL A 74 -31.41 12.32 2.23
N ASN A 75 -30.52 11.50 2.78
CA ASN A 75 -30.71 10.06 2.91
C ASN A 75 -30.45 9.61 4.34
N ILE A 76 -31.36 8.79 4.87
CA ILE A 76 -31.21 8.18 6.19
C ILE A 76 -31.54 6.70 6.05
N LEU A 77 -30.55 5.83 6.24
CA LEU A 77 -30.73 4.39 6.38
C LEU A 77 -30.74 4.01 7.86
N ASP A 78 -31.93 3.77 8.40
CA ASP A 78 -32.11 3.40 9.80
C ASP A 78 -31.98 1.88 9.98
N SER A 79 -31.01 1.47 10.80
CA SER A 79 -30.79 0.09 11.21
C SER A 79 -30.50 0.01 12.71
N PRO A 80 -31.49 -0.41 13.53
CA PRO A 80 -31.27 -0.60 14.96
C PRO A 80 -30.23 -1.69 15.27
N ARG A 81 -30.14 -2.72 14.41
CA ARG A 81 -29.21 -3.83 14.59
C ARG A 81 -27.80 -3.50 14.13
N TRP A 82 -27.66 -2.69 13.07
CA TRP A 82 -26.37 -2.26 12.52
C TRP A 82 -26.29 -0.73 12.43
N PRO A 83 -26.08 -0.02 13.56
CA PRO A 83 -26.17 1.44 13.61
C PRO A 83 -25.19 2.18 12.69
N LEU A 84 -24.10 1.53 12.29
CA LEU A 84 -23.08 2.10 11.41
C LEU A 84 -23.39 1.92 9.92
N LEU A 85 -24.46 1.21 9.56
CA LEU A 85 -24.77 0.86 8.17
C LEU A 85 -24.99 2.09 7.29
N ASN A 86 -25.63 3.14 7.82
CA ASN A 86 -25.80 4.40 7.09
C ASN A 86 -24.46 5.04 6.72
N ALA A 87 -23.57 5.13 7.70
CA ALA A 87 -22.25 5.75 7.54
C ALA A 87 -21.32 4.90 6.67
N ALA A 88 -21.48 3.57 6.71
CA ALA A 88 -20.78 2.66 5.81
C ALA A 88 -21.20 2.87 4.35
N LEU A 89 -22.51 3.00 4.10
CA LEU A 89 -23.04 3.26 2.76
C LEU A 89 -22.62 4.65 2.25
N GLU A 90 -22.63 5.64 3.14
CA GLU A 90 -22.11 6.99 2.88
C GLU A 90 -20.64 6.94 2.45
N GLY A 91 -19.79 6.28 3.22
CA GLY A 91 -18.35 6.15 2.93
C GLY A 91 -18.10 5.42 1.61
N TYR A 92 -18.83 4.34 1.34
CA TYR A 92 -18.73 3.61 0.08
C TYR A 92 -19.10 4.50 -1.13
N LEU A 93 -20.22 5.21 -1.08
CA LEU A 93 -20.66 6.10 -2.16
C LEU A 93 -19.73 7.31 -2.32
N TYR A 94 -19.23 7.86 -1.22
CA TYR A 94 -18.24 8.94 -1.23
C TYR A 94 -16.98 8.55 -1.99
N ARG A 95 -16.42 7.37 -1.68
CA ARG A 95 -15.21 6.86 -2.35
C ARG A 95 -15.46 6.48 -3.79
N LYS A 96 -16.64 5.94 -4.10
CA LYS A 96 -17.04 5.67 -5.48
C LYS A 96 -17.13 6.94 -6.32
N ALA A 97 -17.63 8.04 -5.74
CA ALA A 97 -17.76 9.33 -6.43
C ALA A 97 -16.41 10.06 -6.59
N ASN A 98 -15.55 10.00 -5.58
CA ASN A 98 -14.30 10.76 -5.54
C ASN A 98 -13.05 9.97 -6.00
N GLY A 99 -13.22 8.67 -6.24
CA GLY A 99 -12.14 7.72 -6.49
C GLY A 99 -11.36 7.36 -5.21
N ALA A 100 -10.76 6.18 -5.18
CA ALA A 100 -9.72 5.90 -4.18
C ALA A 100 -8.52 6.82 -4.43
N ASP A 101 -7.92 7.36 -3.37
CA ASP A 101 -6.64 8.07 -3.50
C ASP A 101 -5.66 7.13 -4.23
N PRO A 102 -5.12 7.52 -5.40
CA PRO A 102 -4.17 6.69 -6.15
C PRO A 102 -2.80 6.60 -5.46
N GLY A 103 -2.78 6.65 -4.11
CA GLY A 103 -1.66 6.60 -3.18
C GLY A 103 -0.80 5.36 -3.39
N GLY A 104 -0.08 5.34 -4.51
CA GLY A 104 1.06 4.47 -4.71
C GLY A 104 2.13 4.94 -3.75
N GLY A 105 2.44 4.09 -2.77
CA GLY A 105 3.33 4.37 -1.65
C GLY A 105 4.62 5.04 -2.10
N ARG A 106 4.64 6.38 -2.06
CA ARG A 106 5.88 7.12 -2.23
C ARG A 106 6.67 6.88 -0.95
N PHE A 107 7.96 6.57 -1.06
CA PHE A 107 8.84 6.46 0.12
C PHE A 107 8.72 7.67 1.06
N SER A 108 8.43 8.84 0.49
CA SER A 108 8.09 10.06 1.23
C SER A 108 6.71 10.04 1.91
N GLU A 109 6.04 8.92 2.16
CA GLU A 109 4.78 8.85 2.88
C GLU A 109 4.95 7.81 4.00
N GLY A 110 4.74 8.23 5.25
CA GLY A 110 4.66 7.28 6.38
C GLY A 110 3.36 6.48 6.29
N MET A 111 2.86 5.97 7.42
CA MET A 111 1.52 5.38 7.42
C MET A 111 0.44 6.38 7.01
N THR A 112 -0.38 5.98 6.05
CA THR A 112 -1.66 6.62 5.74
C THR A 112 -2.65 6.38 6.86
N ASP A 113 -3.69 7.20 6.95
CA ASP A 113 -4.72 7.05 8.00
C ASP A 113 -5.48 5.72 7.81
N GLU A 114 -5.60 5.23 6.57
CA GLU A 114 -6.22 3.95 6.25
C GLU A 114 -5.34 2.73 6.61
N GLU A 115 -4.02 2.84 6.48
CA GLU A 115 -3.09 1.81 6.98
C GLU A 115 -3.07 1.79 8.51
N GLN A 116 -3.17 2.96 9.17
CA GLN A 116 -3.34 3.03 10.62
C GLN A 116 -4.64 2.38 11.07
N VAL A 117 -5.75 2.62 10.35
CA VAL A 117 -7.03 1.92 10.57
C VAL A 117 -6.86 0.42 10.39
N SER A 118 -6.25 -0.04 9.29
CA SER A 118 -6.06 -1.49 9.03
C SER A 118 -5.25 -2.15 10.15
N ARG A 119 -4.19 -1.48 10.62
CA ARG A 119 -3.40 -1.95 11.76
C ARG A 119 -4.23 -1.97 13.05
N ALA A 120 -4.96 -0.90 13.35
CA ALA A 120 -5.82 -0.87 14.54
C ALA A 120 -6.90 -1.96 14.50
N LEU A 121 -7.48 -2.25 13.32
CA LEU A 121 -8.49 -3.30 13.14
C LEU A 121 -7.92 -4.73 13.17
N ARG A 122 -6.59 -4.90 13.10
CA ARG A 122 -5.91 -6.17 13.36
C ARG A 122 -6.04 -6.58 14.84
N ASP A 123 -5.92 -5.60 15.74
CA ASP A 123 -5.83 -5.85 17.18
C ASP A 123 -7.18 -5.72 17.92
N GLN A 124 -8.17 -5.08 17.29
CA GLN A 124 -9.49 -4.81 17.88
C GLN A 124 -10.61 -4.76 16.84
N THR A 125 -11.87 -4.90 17.28
CA THR A 125 -13.04 -4.77 16.39
C THR A 125 -13.30 -3.30 16.04
N LEU A 126 -14.04 -3.06 14.94
CA LEU A 126 -14.51 -1.72 14.59
C LEU A 126 -15.27 -1.06 15.74
N THR A 127 -16.12 -1.82 16.45
CA THR A 127 -16.87 -1.30 17.61
C THR A 127 -15.95 -0.87 18.77
N ALA A 128 -14.85 -1.60 19.00
CA ALA A 128 -13.88 -1.27 20.04
C ALA A 128 -13.06 -0.03 19.66
N LEU A 129 -12.60 0.06 18.41
CA LEU A 129 -11.89 1.23 17.86
C LEU A 129 -12.73 2.50 18.00
N LEU A 130 -14.02 2.43 17.67
CA LEU A 130 -14.93 3.58 17.81
C LEU A 130 -15.17 4.04 19.25
N LYS A 131 -14.98 3.16 20.24
CA LYS A 131 -15.10 3.50 21.66
C LYS A 131 -13.78 3.95 22.27
N SER A 132 -12.64 3.59 21.67
CA SER A 132 -11.30 3.94 22.13
C SER A 132 -11.07 5.46 22.09
N PRO A 133 -10.73 6.11 23.21
CA PRO A 133 -10.34 7.53 23.21
C PRO A 133 -9.01 7.77 22.48
N ARG A 134 -8.10 6.77 22.49
CA ARG A 134 -6.79 6.85 21.82
C ARG A 134 -6.94 6.91 20.30
N ASP A 135 -7.90 6.15 19.76
CA ASP A 135 -8.14 6.04 18.32
C ASP A 135 -9.15 7.06 17.79
N SER A 136 -9.45 8.11 18.56
CA SER A 136 -10.51 9.07 18.20
C SER A 136 -10.28 9.74 16.84
N ARG A 137 -9.02 9.87 16.41
CA ARG A 137 -8.65 10.40 15.09
C ARG A 137 -9.01 9.44 13.95
N LEU A 138 -8.98 8.14 14.18
CA LEU A 138 -9.15 7.11 13.15
C LEU A 138 -10.62 6.72 12.91
N ARG A 139 -11.56 7.22 13.72
CA ARG A 139 -12.96 6.74 13.72
C ARG A 139 -13.67 6.94 12.39
N THR A 140 -13.54 8.12 11.79
CA THR A 140 -14.17 8.43 10.50
C THR A 140 -13.61 7.54 9.40
N ASP A 141 -12.28 7.46 9.30
CA ASP A 141 -11.58 6.63 8.32
C ASP A 141 -11.89 5.14 8.52
N ALA A 142 -12.03 4.68 9.76
CA ALA A 142 -12.40 3.31 10.09
C ALA A 142 -13.79 2.95 9.57
N VAL A 143 -14.78 3.84 9.75
CA VAL A 143 -16.14 3.60 9.24
C VAL A 143 -16.16 3.65 7.73
N GLN A 144 -15.48 4.61 7.10
CA GLN A 144 -15.44 4.74 5.65
C GLN A 144 -14.74 3.54 4.99
N LEU A 145 -13.55 3.16 5.48
CA LEU A 145 -12.76 2.06 4.93
C LEU A 145 -13.46 0.72 5.14
N SER A 146 -13.97 0.47 6.34
CA SER A 146 -14.70 -0.76 6.63
C SER A 146 -16.00 -0.83 5.83
N GLY A 147 -16.70 0.29 5.67
CA GLY A 147 -17.93 0.36 4.88
C GLY A 147 -17.67 0.10 3.39
N GLU A 148 -16.63 0.70 2.84
CA GLU A 148 -16.18 0.41 1.48
C GLU A 148 -15.86 -1.07 1.30
N TYR A 149 -15.09 -1.67 2.23
CA TYR A 149 -14.76 -3.08 2.19
C TYR A 149 -16.01 -3.96 2.18
N LEU A 150 -17.01 -3.68 3.04
CA LEU A 150 -18.28 -4.42 3.08
C LEU A 150 -18.98 -4.41 1.72
N PHE A 151 -19.18 -3.23 1.11
CA PHE A 151 -19.92 -3.14 -0.15
C PHE A 151 -19.14 -3.65 -1.35
N LYS A 152 -17.81 -3.50 -1.37
CA LYS A 152 -16.96 -4.11 -2.40
C LYS A 152 -16.94 -5.64 -2.30
N MET A 153 -16.95 -6.19 -1.08
CA MET A 153 -17.09 -7.64 -0.87
C MET A 153 -18.40 -8.15 -1.46
N LEU A 154 -19.51 -7.43 -1.29
CA LEU A 154 -20.80 -7.78 -1.92
C LEU A 154 -20.77 -7.61 -3.43
N GLU A 155 -20.15 -6.54 -3.94
CA GLU A 155 -19.97 -6.33 -5.38
C GLU A 155 -19.20 -7.48 -6.04
N SER A 156 -18.21 -8.05 -5.35
CA SER A 156 -17.41 -9.17 -5.86
C SER A 156 -18.20 -10.47 -6.08
N GLU A 157 -19.40 -10.60 -5.50
CA GLU A 157 -20.26 -11.79 -5.65
C GLU A 157 -21.23 -11.69 -6.85
N ARG A 158 -21.24 -10.54 -7.52
CA ARG A 158 -22.17 -10.22 -8.61
C ARG A 158 -21.44 -9.57 -9.78
N ALA A 159 -22.16 -9.38 -10.89
CA ALA A 159 -21.57 -8.72 -12.05
C ALA A 159 -21.26 -7.25 -11.70
N PRO A 160 -20.18 -6.68 -12.28
CA PRO A 160 -19.78 -5.30 -12.03
C PRO A 160 -20.93 -4.32 -12.17
N GLY A 161 -21.07 -3.42 -11.19
CA GLY A 161 -22.06 -2.36 -11.20
C GLY A 161 -23.46 -2.74 -10.70
N GLN A 162 -23.82 -4.02 -10.61
CA GLN A 162 -25.17 -4.44 -10.19
C GLN A 162 -25.53 -4.01 -8.77
N VAL A 163 -24.67 -4.31 -7.79
CA VAL A 163 -24.90 -3.92 -6.39
C VAL A 163 -24.91 -2.41 -6.26
N SER A 164 -23.93 -1.71 -6.84
CA SER A 164 -23.91 -0.25 -6.76
C SER A 164 -25.08 0.44 -7.46
N GLY A 165 -25.54 -0.11 -8.58
CA GLY A 165 -26.70 0.43 -9.30
C GLY A 165 -27.92 0.35 -8.40
N LEU A 166 -28.16 -0.81 -7.78
CA LEU A 166 -29.23 -0.98 -6.79
C LEU A 166 -29.10 -0.01 -5.61
N LEU A 167 -27.90 0.16 -5.06
CA LEU A 167 -27.68 1.10 -3.95
C LEU A 167 -27.94 2.55 -4.35
N ILE A 168 -27.51 2.97 -5.54
CA ILE A 168 -27.78 4.28 -6.09
C ILE A 168 -29.29 4.45 -6.29
N ASP A 169 -29.95 3.52 -6.97
CA ASP A 169 -31.39 3.55 -7.23
C ASP A 169 -32.21 3.62 -5.92
N LEU A 170 -31.81 2.87 -4.89
CA LEU A 170 -32.43 2.91 -3.56
C LEU A 170 -32.32 4.32 -2.94
N VAL A 171 -31.11 4.89 -2.97
CA VAL A 171 -30.83 6.22 -2.42
C VAL A 171 -31.57 7.30 -3.21
N GLU A 172 -31.65 7.20 -4.54
CA GLU A 172 -32.36 8.15 -5.38
C GLU A 172 -33.88 8.09 -5.21
N ALA A 173 -34.45 6.88 -5.15
CA ALA A 173 -35.90 6.68 -5.01
C ALA A 173 -36.44 7.13 -3.65
N HIS A 174 -35.59 7.20 -2.63
CA HIS A 174 -35.99 7.47 -1.24
C HIS A 174 -35.36 8.73 -0.65
N ARG A 175 -34.88 9.66 -1.49
CA ARG A 175 -34.39 10.97 -1.02
C ARG A 175 -35.45 11.67 -0.17
N PHE A 176 -34.99 12.36 0.86
CA PHE A 176 -35.78 13.07 1.88
C PHE A 176 -36.69 12.16 2.71
N SER A 177 -36.37 10.87 2.80
CA SER A 177 -37.11 9.91 3.62
C SER A 177 -36.19 8.98 4.43
N ILE A 178 -36.75 8.35 5.45
CA ILE A 178 -36.05 7.34 6.25
C ILE A 178 -36.31 5.97 5.63
N VAL A 179 -35.25 5.32 5.17
CA VAL A 179 -35.25 3.94 4.69
C VAL A 179 -34.91 3.02 5.86
N ARG A 180 -35.72 1.97 6.08
CA ARG A 180 -35.37 0.91 7.04
C ARG A 180 -34.44 -0.10 6.36
N ASP A 181 -33.47 -0.64 7.09
CA ASP A 181 -32.58 -1.71 6.65
C ASP A 181 -33.29 -2.91 5.98
N SER A 182 -34.48 -3.27 6.47
CA SER A 182 -35.31 -4.34 5.89
C SER A 182 -35.65 -4.13 4.41
N LEU A 183 -35.71 -2.89 3.92
CA LEU A 183 -35.93 -2.61 2.50
C LEU A 183 -34.67 -2.92 1.68
N LEU A 184 -33.50 -2.45 2.13
CA LEU A 184 -32.21 -2.75 1.51
C LEU A 184 -31.97 -4.26 1.43
N ILE A 185 -32.14 -4.96 2.56
CA ILE A 185 -31.98 -6.43 2.64
C ILE A 185 -32.91 -7.12 1.66
N ARG A 186 -34.18 -6.70 1.60
CA ARG A 186 -35.17 -7.28 0.69
C ARG A 186 -34.81 -7.04 -0.78
N GLN A 187 -34.40 -5.83 -1.14
CA GLN A 187 -34.04 -5.51 -2.52
C GLN A 187 -32.81 -6.28 -2.99
N LEU A 188 -31.76 -6.36 -2.15
CA LEU A 188 -30.58 -7.19 -2.43
C LEU A 188 -30.96 -8.65 -2.63
N GLN A 189 -31.83 -9.21 -1.77
CA GLN A 189 -32.29 -10.59 -1.91
C GLN A 189 -33.14 -10.81 -3.16
N GLN A 190 -34.08 -9.91 -3.47
CA GLN A 190 -35.04 -10.11 -4.56
C GLN A 190 -34.46 -9.82 -5.94
N GLN A 191 -33.61 -8.81 -6.07
CA GLN A 191 -33.07 -8.39 -7.37
C GLN A 191 -31.72 -9.03 -7.68
N LEU A 192 -30.93 -9.34 -6.65
CA LEU A 192 -29.57 -9.85 -6.82
C LEU A 192 -29.36 -11.20 -6.11
N ASP A 193 -30.37 -11.82 -5.49
CA ASP A 193 -30.20 -13.06 -4.71
C ASP A 193 -29.05 -12.96 -3.69
N LEU A 194 -28.87 -11.79 -3.06
CA LEU A 194 -27.81 -11.52 -2.09
C LEU A 194 -28.40 -11.32 -0.69
N ASP A 195 -27.93 -12.13 0.26
CA ASP A 195 -28.18 -11.90 1.69
C ASP A 195 -27.00 -11.15 2.32
N ILE A 196 -27.20 -9.88 2.61
CA ILE A 196 -26.19 -9.01 3.24
C ILE A 196 -25.99 -9.28 4.75
N ARG A 197 -26.93 -9.98 5.41
CA ARG A 197 -26.94 -10.12 6.89
C ARG A 197 -25.69 -10.84 7.44
N PRO A 198 -25.19 -11.94 6.85
CA PRO A 198 -23.97 -12.57 7.31
C PRO A 198 -22.75 -11.63 7.20
N ALA A 199 -22.65 -10.88 6.09
CA ALA A 199 -21.58 -9.92 5.88
C ALA A 199 -21.61 -8.78 6.92
N LEU A 200 -22.79 -8.27 7.27
CA LEU A 200 -22.95 -7.24 8.30
C LEU A 200 -22.55 -7.73 9.70
N GLN A 201 -22.82 -9.00 10.01
CA GLN A 201 -22.41 -9.58 11.29
C GLN A 201 -20.88 -9.68 11.39
N VAL A 202 -20.23 -10.24 10.36
CA VAL A 202 -18.77 -10.33 10.29
C VAL A 202 -18.14 -8.94 10.30
N TRP A 203 -18.72 -7.98 9.60
CA TRP A 203 -18.23 -6.60 9.53
C TRP A 203 -18.24 -5.88 10.90
N GLN A 204 -19.23 -6.14 11.75
CA GLN A 204 -19.34 -5.48 13.05
C GLN A 204 -18.54 -6.18 14.16
N GLU A 205 -18.48 -7.52 14.11
CA GLU A 205 -17.94 -8.37 15.19
C GLU A 205 -16.57 -8.97 14.85
N GLY A 206 -16.15 -8.92 13.59
CA GLY A 206 -14.91 -9.51 13.09
C GLY A 206 -13.65 -8.86 13.66
N LYS A 207 -12.61 -9.68 13.80
CA LYS A 207 -11.28 -9.29 14.32
C LYS A 207 -10.12 -9.67 13.40
N SER A 208 -10.41 -10.31 12.28
CA SER A 208 -9.40 -10.87 11.40
C SER A 208 -9.46 -10.18 10.06
N LEU A 209 -8.30 -9.83 9.54
CA LEU A 209 -8.14 -9.20 8.25
C LEU A 209 -7.51 -10.19 7.27
N PRO A 210 -7.82 -10.07 5.96
CA PRO A 210 -7.12 -10.84 4.95
C PRO A 210 -5.65 -10.40 4.87
N ALA A 211 -4.79 -11.29 4.37
CA ALA A 211 -3.37 -11.02 4.19
C ALA A 211 -2.94 -11.60 2.84
N PHE A 212 -2.64 -10.74 1.88
CA PHE A 212 -2.38 -11.13 0.50
C PHE A 212 -0.90 -11.17 0.18
N LYS A 213 -0.47 -12.18 -0.57
CA LYS A 213 0.87 -12.23 -1.17
C LYS A 213 0.72 -12.30 -2.69
N VAL A 214 1.44 -11.41 -3.38
CA VAL A 214 1.47 -11.36 -4.85
C VAL A 214 2.84 -11.81 -5.33
N ARG A 215 2.87 -12.69 -6.34
CA ARG A 215 4.10 -13.21 -6.94
C ARG A 215 4.04 -13.25 -8.45
N ASP A 216 5.23 -13.27 -9.05
CA ASP A 216 5.46 -13.62 -10.45
C ASP A 216 4.59 -12.80 -11.40
N ILE A 217 4.57 -11.48 -11.18
CA ILE A 217 3.87 -10.53 -12.05
C ILE A 217 4.65 -10.43 -13.37
N GLU A 218 4.09 -11.03 -14.41
CA GLU A 218 4.64 -11.03 -15.75
C GLU A 218 3.72 -10.27 -16.71
N MET A 219 4.34 -9.57 -17.67
CA MET A 219 3.67 -8.98 -18.81
C MET A 219 4.33 -9.47 -20.10
N TYR A 220 3.53 -9.92 -21.06
CA TYR A 220 4.01 -10.31 -22.38
C TYR A 220 2.99 -10.02 -23.49
N ARG A 221 3.47 -9.87 -24.72
CA ARG A 221 2.63 -9.72 -25.90
C ARG A 221 2.15 -11.09 -26.37
N VAL A 222 0.84 -11.22 -26.59
CA VAL A 222 0.18 -12.45 -27.04
C VAL A 222 -0.57 -12.19 -28.35
N GLN A 223 -0.54 -13.16 -29.26
CA GLN A 223 -1.30 -13.10 -30.51
C GLN A 223 -2.70 -13.66 -30.25
N ASP A 224 -3.73 -12.82 -30.37
CA ASP A 224 -5.13 -13.22 -30.25
C ASP A 224 -5.82 -13.02 -31.61
N GLY A 225 -5.86 -14.09 -32.41
CA GLY A 225 -6.27 -14.03 -33.81
C GLY A 225 -5.37 -13.09 -34.62
N ASP A 226 -5.97 -12.08 -35.26
CA ASP A 226 -5.25 -11.07 -36.05
C ASP A 226 -4.77 -9.86 -35.21
N ARG A 227 -5.08 -9.83 -33.91
CA ARG A 227 -4.72 -8.72 -33.03
C ARG A 227 -3.57 -9.09 -32.10
N LEU A 228 -2.65 -8.15 -31.94
CA LEU A 228 -1.65 -8.20 -30.88
C LEU A 228 -2.27 -7.64 -29.60
N ARG A 229 -2.26 -8.41 -28.53
CA ARG A 229 -2.75 -8.00 -27.20
C ARG A 229 -1.66 -8.19 -26.15
N TYR A 230 -1.91 -7.68 -24.96
CA TYR A 230 -1.00 -7.76 -23.82
C TYR A 230 -1.62 -8.64 -22.75
N GLN A 231 -0.88 -9.67 -22.35
CA GLN A 231 -1.26 -10.56 -21.26
C GLN A 231 -0.49 -10.14 -20.02
N VAL A 232 -1.21 -9.98 -18.92
CA VAL A 232 -0.63 -9.89 -17.57
C VAL A 232 -1.04 -11.12 -16.79
N THR A 233 -0.08 -11.78 -16.15
CA THR A 233 -0.33 -12.94 -15.27
C THR A 233 0.40 -12.76 -13.95
N PHE A 234 -0.21 -13.19 -12.85
CA PHE A 234 0.43 -13.22 -11.54
C PHE A 234 -0.27 -14.23 -10.62
N LEU A 235 0.43 -14.61 -9.56
CA LEU A 235 -0.08 -15.50 -8.53
C LEU A 235 -0.52 -14.67 -7.32
N LEU A 236 -1.71 -14.94 -6.82
CA LEU A 236 -2.31 -14.25 -5.68
C LEU A 236 -2.70 -15.26 -4.61
N TYR A 237 -2.19 -15.07 -3.40
CA TYR A 237 -2.41 -15.96 -2.26
C TYR A 237 -3.05 -15.18 -1.12
N ASN A 238 -4.05 -15.76 -0.45
CA ASN A 238 -4.56 -15.25 0.82
C ASN A 238 -4.06 -16.14 1.97
N ARG A 239 -3.14 -15.63 2.78
CA ARG A 239 -2.58 -16.35 3.92
C ARG A 239 -3.51 -16.35 5.14
N ALA A 240 -4.54 -15.53 5.16
CA ALA A 240 -5.44 -15.44 6.28
C ALA A 240 -6.50 -16.55 6.28
N GLU A 241 -7.08 -16.79 7.45
CA GLU A 241 -8.24 -17.68 7.66
C GLU A 241 -9.59 -17.02 7.34
N VAL A 242 -9.56 -15.82 6.75
CA VAL A 242 -10.76 -15.06 6.37
C VAL A 242 -10.71 -14.69 4.89
N PRO A 243 -11.87 -14.61 4.21
CA PRO A 243 -11.92 -14.16 2.83
C PRO A 243 -11.60 -12.67 2.73
N GLY A 244 -11.14 -12.24 1.55
CA GLY A 244 -11.03 -10.84 1.23
C GLY A 244 -10.98 -10.55 -0.26
N ILE A 245 -10.78 -9.27 -0.57
CA ILE A 245 -10.77 -8.75 -1.94
C ILE A 245 -9.50 -7.97 -2.24
N VAL A 246 -9.12 -8.02 -3.51
CA VAL A 246 -8.02 -7.24 -4.07
C VAL A 246 -8.52 -6.54 -5.33
N GLU A 247 -8.28 -5.24 -5.44
CA GLU A 247 -8.56 -4.46 -6.64
C GLU A 247 -7.30 -4.32 -7.47
N ILE A 248 -7.41 -4.66 -8.75
CA ILE A 248 -6.34 -4.58 -9.73
C ILE A 248 -6.71 -3.50 -10.72
N ALA A 249 -5.78 -2.57 -10.94
CA ALA A 249 -5.94 -1.42 -11.80
C ALA A 249 -4.74 -1.29 -12.73
N PHE A 250 -4.98 -1.00 -14.01
CA PHE A 250 -3.91 -0.71 -14.97
C PHE A 250 -3.92 0.74 -15.39
N ARG A 251 -2.74 1.26 -15.74
CA ARG A 251 -2.62 2.53 -16.46
C ARG A 251 -1.91 2.30 -17.79
N ALA A 252 -2.58 2.54 -18.90
CA ALA A 252 -1.98 2.39 -20.22
C ALA A 252 -1.00 3.51 -20.55
N ARG A 253 -0.15 3.24 -21.54
CA ARG A 253 0.68 4.24 -22.19
C ARG A 253 -0.22 5.15 -23.01
N GLY A 254 -0.61 6.30 -22.44
CA GLY A 254 -1.41 7.28 -23.17
C GLY A 254 -0.77 7.65 -24.52
N GLU A 255 -1.51 7.48 -25.61
CA GLU A 255 -1.13 7.98 -26.92
C GLU A 255 -1.01 9.51 -26.85
N GLY A 256 0.22 10.02 -27.03
CA GLY A 256 0.47 11.37 -27.55
C GLY A 256 0.14 12.58 -26.67
N ARG A 257 -0.61 12.48 -25.57
CA ARG A 257 -0.81 13.60 -24.63
C ARG A 257 -0.10 13.31 -23.33
N ARG A 258 1.16 13.74 -23.25
CA ARG A 258 1.91 13.88 -21.99
C ARG A 258 1.14 14.85 -21.06
N ARG A 259 0.10 14.39 -20.38
CA ARG A 259 -0.67 15.18 -19.39
C ARG A 259 0.28 15.63 -18.29
N GLY A 260 0.31 16.94 -18.04
CA GLY A 260 1.20 17.59 -17.08
C GLY A 260 0.87 17.25 -15.62
N PHE A 261 1.72 17.76 -14.73
CA PHE A 261 1.65 17.59 -13.27
C PHE A 261 0.24 17.82 -12.71
N GLY A 262 -0.42 16.74 -12.30
CA GLY A 262 -1.59 16.78 -11.44
C GLY A 262 -2.93 16.38 -12.06
N ASP A 263 -2.94 15.76 -13.24
CA ASP A 263 -4.11 15.03 -13.72
C ASP A 263 -4.08 13.59 -13.14
N PHE A 264 -4.34 13.49 -11.82
CA PHE A 264 -4.54 12.21 -11.12
C PHE A 264 -6.04 11.86 -11.14
N GLY A 265 -6.64 11.90 -12.32
CA GLY A 265 -8.08 11.78 -12.49
C GLY A 265 -8.46 10.97 -13.72
N SER A 266 -8.98 9.76 -13.49
CA SER A 266 -9.98 9.07 -14.31
C SER A 266 -9.60 8.21 -15.52
N ASP A 267 -8.33 7.97 -15.85
CA ASP A 267 -7.99 6.97 -16.89
C ASP A 267 -7.26 5.77 -16.28
N THR A 268 -7.96 5.02 -15.42
CA THR A 268 -7.63 3.62 -15.16
C THR A 268 -8.35 2.81 -16.24
N ASP A 269 -7.64 2.31 -17.25
CA ASP A 269 -8.27 1.73 -18.45
C ASP A 269 -9.05 0.44 -18.15
N LEU A 270 -8.68 -0.26 -17.07
CA LEU A 270 -9.38 -1.44 -16.58
C LEU A 270 -9.16 -1.59 -15.07
N ALA A 271 -10.25 -1.75 -14.32
CA ALA A 271 -10.24 -2.16 -12.92
C ALA A 271 -10.97 -3.51 -12.76
N ARG A 272 -10.33 -4.47 -12.08
CA ARG A 272 -10.91 -5.79 -11.76
C ARG A 272 -10.80 -6.04 -10.26
N THR A 273 -11.91 -6.44 -9.64
CA THR A 273 -11.92 -6.88 -8.23
C THR A 273 -11.90 -8.40 -8.21
N VAL A 274 -10.95 -8.96 -7.47
CA VAL A 274 -10.77 -10.40 -7.29
C VAL A 274 -11.04 -10.74 -5.83
N ARG A 275 -11.86 -11.75 -5.58
CA ARG A 275 -12.16 -12.26 -4.24
C ARG A 275 -11.45 -13.59 -4.00
N LEU A 276 -10.75 -13.70 -2.88
CA LEU A 276 -10.13 -14.95 -2.43
C LEU A 276 -10.74 -15.38 -1.10
N GLY A 277 -11.02 -16.67 -0.97
CA GLY A 277 -11.37 -17.34 0.27
C GLY A 277 -10.19 -17.43 1.25
N ALA A 278 -10.48 -17.97 2.43
CA ALA A 278 -9.46 -18.32 3.42
C ALA A 278 -8.49 -19.37 2.85
N ARG A 279 -7.18 -19.16 3.03
CA ARG A 279 -6.13 -20.08 2.53
C ARG A 279 -6.28 -20.46 1.06
N GLU A 280 -6.77 -19.54 0.25
CA GLU A 280 -6.96 -19.75 -1.18
C GLU A 280 -5.80 -19.15 -1.98
N ALA A 281 -5.45 -19.79 -3.10
CA ALA A 281 -4.49 -19.30 -4.06
C ALA A 281 -5.08 -19.36 -5.47
N ARG A 282 -4.85 -18.30 -6.26
CA ARG A 282 -5.29 -18.21 -7.66
C ARG A 282 -4.20 -17.65 -8.56
N GLU A 283 -4.13 -18.19 -9.76
CA GLU A 283 -3.45 -17.58 -10.89
C GLU A 283 -4.45 -16.63 -11.57
N ILE A 284 -4.07 -15.35 -11.67
CA ILE A 284 -4.89 -14.31 -12.28
C ILE A 284 -4.32 -13.97 -13.65
N GLY A 285 -5.15 -14.07 -14.69
CA GLY A 285 -4.84 -13.68 -16.05
C GLY A 285 -5.73 -12.53 -16.50
N ILE A 286 -5.12 -11.48 -17.05
CA ILE A 286 -5.83 -10.32 -17.59
C ILE A 286 -5.27 -10.02 -18.98
N VAL A 287 -6.17 -9.95 -19.96
CA VAL A 287 -5.86 -9.59 -21.34
C VAL A 287 -6.26 -8.14 -21.59
N LEU A 288 -5.31 -7.34 -22.09
CA LEU A 288 -5.47 -5.91 -22.35
C LEU A 288 -5.25 -5.61 -23.84
N ASP A 289 -6.04 -4.69 -24.37
CA ASP A 289 -5.94 -4.26 -25.77
C ASP A 289 -4.81 -3.23 -25.98
N SER A 290 -4.44 -2.48 -24.94
CA SER A 290 -3.35 -1.50 -24.92
C SER A 290 -2.23 -1.94 -23.97
N GLU A 291 -1.00 -1.47 -24.24
CA GLU A 291 0.17 -1.77 -23.40
C GLU A 291 0.05 -1.06 -22.04
N PRO A 292 -0.08 -1.79 -20.91
CA PRO A 292 -0.07 -1.17 -19.60
C PRO A 292 1.34 -0.73 -19.25
N GLN A 293 1.50 0.47 -18.70
CA GLN A 293 2.79 0.93 -18.14
C GLN A 293 3.02 0.42 -16.73
N MET A 294 1.93 0.17 -16.01
CA MET A 294 1.98 -0.21 -14.62
C MET A 294 0.71 -0.95 -14.21
N ILE A 295 0.88 -1.86 -13.25
CA ILE A 295 -0.18 -2.48 -12.49
C ILE A 295 -0.20 -1.86 -11.08
N GLN A 296 -1.39 -1.59 -10.58
CA GLN A 296 -1.66 -1.16 -9.22
C GLN A 296 -2.56 -2.20 -8.57
N ILE A 297 -2.13 -2.73 -7.43
CA ILE A 297 -2.86 -3.74 -6.67
C ILE A 297 -3.20 -3.13 -5.31
N ASN A 298 -4.48 -3.00 -5.00
CA ASN A 298 -4.99 -2.44 -3.76
C ASN A 298 -5.71 -3.53 -2.96
N THR A 299 -5.22 -3.80 -1.75
CA THR A 299 -5.79 -4.83 -0.86
C THR A 299 -6.98 -4.34 -0.03
N VAL A 300 -7.39 -3.06 -0.22
CA VAL A 300 -8.58 -2.41 0.37
C VAL A 300 -8.55 -2.36 1.91
N LEU A 301 -8.84 -3.46 2.59
CA LEU A 301 -8.75 -3.58 4.04
C LEU A 301 -8.13 -4.94 4.34
N ALA A 302 -6.84 -4.93 4.65
CA ALA A 302 -6.01 -6.12 4.81
C ALA A 302 -4.86 -5.83 5.77
N GLU A 303 -4.17 -6.86 6.23
CA GLU A 303 -2.94 -6.73 7.00
C GLU A 303 -1.75 -6.21 6.17
N ASN A 304 -1.92 -6.16 4.85
CA ASN A 304 -0.92 -5.71 3.91
C ASN A 304 -0.43 -4.30 4.17
N LEU A 305 0.89 -4.12 4.10
CA LEU A 305 1.54 -2.84 4.25
C LEU A 305 2.74 -2.77 3.29
N PRO A 306 2.81 -1.83 2.33
CA PRO A 306 1.77 -0.87 1.99
C PRO A 306 0.51 -1.56 1.47
N ARG A 307 -0.65 -0.93 1.70
CA ARG A 307 -1.94 -1.43 1.20
C ARG A 307 -2.01 -1.43 -0.33
N VAL A 308 -1.38 -0.42 -0.95
CA VAL A 308 -1.33 -0.26 -2.40
C VAL A 308 0.06 -0.61 -2.90
N PHE A 309 0.14 -1.70 -3.63
CA PHE A 309 1.31 -2.12 -4.38
C PHE A 309 1.27 -1.55 -5.78
N THR A 310 2.43 -1.21 -6.34
CA THR A 310 2.54 -0.64 -7.68
C THR A 310 3.80 -1.12 -8.35
N GLN A 311 3.65 -1.78 -9.50
CA GLN A 311 4.78 -2.23 -10.32
C GLN A 311 4.67 -1.61 -11.70
N ARG A 312 5.79 -1.07 -12.18
CA ARG A 312 5.94 -0.66 -13.58
C ARG A 312 6.37 -1.85 -14.41
N PHE A 313 5.91 -1.89 -15.64
CA PHE A 313 6.35 -2.88 -16.60
C PHE A 313 7.44 -2.30 -17.48
N ASP A 314 8.44 -3.15 -17.76
CA ASP A 314 9.41 -2.93 -18.82
C ASP A 314 8.83 -3.36 -20.18
N ASP A 315 9.61 -3.18 -21.25
CA ASP A 315 9.19 -3.56 -22.59
C ASP A 315 8.94 -5.09 -22.65
N PRO A 316 7.72 -5.55 -23.01
CA PRO A 316 7.33 -6.95 -22.90
C PRO A 316 7.85 -7.79 -24.07
N ASP A 317 8.29 -9.01 -23.77
CA ASP A 317 8.60 -10.00 -24.80
C ASP A 317 7.35 -10.47 -25.56
N THR A 318 7.54 -10.95 -26.80
CA THR A 318 6.45 -11.49 -27.62
C THR A 318 6.39 -13.02 -27.55
N ARG A 319 5.34 -13.55 -26.90
CA ARG A 319 5.11 -15.00 -26.77
C ARG A 319 4.08 -15.47 -27.81
N ARG A 320 4.53 -15.70 -29.05
CA ARG A 320 3.66 -16.07 -30.20
C ARG A 320 2.87 -17.37 -30.05
N LYS A 321 3.33 -18.29 -29.19
CA LYS A 321 2.68 -19.60 -28.96
C LYS A 321 1.81 -19.63 -27.71
N ALA A 322 1.82 -18.56 -26.90
CA ALA A 322 0.98 -18.50 -25.71
C ALA A 322 -0.48 -18.33 -26.12
N GLN A 323 -1.39 -19.00 -25.42
CA GLN A 323 -2.82 -18.74 -25.55
C GLN A 323 -3.21 -17.62 -24.58
N PRO A 324 -3.99 -16.61 -25.01
CA PRO A 324 -4.52 -15.59 -24.11
C PRO A 324 -5.33 -16.25 -22.97
N PHE A 325 -5.11 -15.79 -21.75
CA PHE A 325 -5.81 -16.25 -20.56
C PHE A 325 -6.41 -15.04 -19.84
N ASP A 326 -7.73 -14.88 -19.95
CA ASP A 326 -8.48 -13.87 -19.22
C ASP A 326 -9.41 -14.53 -18.21
N GLY A 327 -9.07 -14.44 -16.93
CA GLY A 327 -9.85 -15.04 -15.86
C GLY A 327 -9.01 -15.40 -14.64
N GLU A 328 -9.57 -16.28 -13.83
CA GLU A 328 -8.97 -16.74 -12.59
C GLU A 328 -8.91 -18.27 -12.59
N LYS A 329 -7.79 -18.82 -12.15
CA LYS A 329 -7.59 -20.27 -12.07
C LYS A 329 -7.13 -20.63 -10.67
N ALA A 330 -7.90 -21.48 -10.00
CA ALA A 330 -7.50 -22.01 -8.70
C ALA A 330 -6.21 -22.82 -8.82
N ILE A 331 -5.28 -22.56 -7.92
CA ILE A 331 -4.01 -23.29 -7.82
C ILE A 331 -3.90 -23.88 -6.42
N ALA A 332 -3.04 -24.89 -6.25
CA ALA A 332 -2.77 -25.41 -4.92
C ALA A 332 -2.19 -24.30 -4.04
N TYR A 333 -2.72 -24.18 -2.82
CA TYR A 333 -2.09 -23.37 -1.79
C TYR A 333 -0.82 -24.11 -1.37
N LEU A 334 0.30 -23.75 -2.00
CA LEU A 334 1.62 -24.19 -1.59
C LEU A 334 2.10 -23.19 -0.54
N ASP A 335 2.49 -23.66 0.63
CA ASP A 335 3.32 -22.81 1.49
C ASP A 335 4.57 -22.47 0.69
N LEU A 336 4.75 -21.18 0.43
CA LEU A 336 5.76 -20.64 -0.48
C LEU A 336 7.17 -20.69 0.12
N GLU A 337 7.36 -21.45 1.20
CA GLU A 337 8.63 -21.71 1.84
C GLU A 337 9.39 -22.72 0.99
N ASN A 338 10.45 -22.26 0.35
CA ASN A 338 11.34 -23.13 -0.41
C ASN A 338 12.02 -24.10 0.58
N PRO A 339 11.95 -25.43 0.36
CA PRO A 339 12.58 -26.39 1.26
C PRO A 339 14.08 -26.12 1.41
N GLY A 340 14.53 -25.89 2.65
CA GLY A 340 15.94 -25.60 2.96
C GLY A 340 16.32 -24.11 2.89
N GLU A 341 15.39 -23.22 2.57
CA GLU A 341 15.54 -21.77 2.74
C GLU A 341 14.95 -21.32 4.07
N ILE A 342 15.73 -20.57 4.85
CA ILE A 342 15.30 -19.99 6.12
C ILE A 342 15.51 -18.48 6.00
N VAL A 343 14.43 -17.73 6.10
CA VAL A 343 14.44 -16.26 6.01
C VAL A 343 14.06 -15.69 7.36
N VAL A 344 14.76 -14.65 7.80
CA VAL A 344 14.34 -13.81 8.93
C VAL A 344 14.26 -12.39 8.42
N ASP A 345 13.04 -11.88 8.38
CA ASP A 345 12.68 -10.53 7.99
C ASP A 345 12.74 -9.57 9.20
N ASN A 346 12.72 -8.26 8.96
CA ASN A 346 12.76 -7.27 10.05
C ASN A 346 11.46 -7.19 10.88
N GLU A 347 10.38 -7.81 10.45
CA GLU A 347 9.13 -7.96 11.23
C GLU A 347 9.11 -9.25 12.07
N ASP A 348 10.06 -10.16 11.87
CA ASP A 348 10.11 -11.44 12.57
C ASP A 348 10.73 -11.30 13.97
N SER A 349 10.32 -12.19 14.89
CA SER A 349 10.88 -12.23 16.27
C SER A 349 12.38 -12.50 16.35
N GLY A 350 13.00 -12.93 15.23
CA GLY A 350 14.44 -13.13 15.11
C GLY A 350 15.21 -11.85 14.86
N PHE A 351 14.55 -10.73 14.57
CA PHE A 351 15.19 -9.44 14.30
C PHE A 351 15.18 -8.52 15.51
N GLU A 352 16.29 -7.80 15.73
CA GLU A 352 16.39 -6.75 16.74
C GLU A 352 17.16 -5.54 16.19
N ALA A 353 16.56 -4.35 16.32
CA ALA A 353 17.24 -3.07 16.06
C ALA A 353 17.73 -2.44 17.38
N TYR A 354 19.02 -2.63 17.68
CA TYR A 354 19.63 -2.12 18.90
C TYR A 354 19.92 -0.61 18.82
N ASN A 355 19.25 0.15 19.68
CA ASN A 355 19.50 1.57 19.92
C ASN A 355 20.03 1.78 21.37
N PRO A 356 21.20 2.40 21.59
CA PRO A 356 21.70 2.64 22.93
C PRO A 356 20.78 3.61 23.68
N PRO A 357 20.59 3.43 25.00
CA PRO A 357 19.71 4.29 25.79
C PRO A 357 20.18 5.75 25.73
N TYR A 358 19.25 6.66 25.41
CA TYR A 358 19.54 8.07 25.18
C TYR A 358 20.04 8.76 26.47
N ARG A 359 21.30 9.19 26.51
CA ARG A 359 21.95 9.80 27.70
C ARG A 359 21.53 11.25 28.04
N SER A 360 20.42 11.77 27.50
CA SER A 360 20.00 13.16 27.80
C SER A 360 18.78 13.20 28.71
N TRP A 361 19.05 13.35 30.01
CA TRP A 361 18.04 13.63 31.04
C TRP A 361 17.13 14.81 30.67
N LEU A 362 17.68 15.87 30.05
CA LEU A 362 16.95 17.08 29.62
C LEU A 362 15.93 16.83 28.50
N LYS A 363 16.24 15.96 27.53
CA LYS A 363 15.26 15.60 26.50
C LYS A 363 14.15 14.70 27.06
N ARG A 364 14.50 13.80 27.98
CA ARG A 364 13.52 12.94 28.67
C ARG A 364 12.50 13.74 29.48
N THR A 365 12.93 14.83 30.14
CA THR A 365 12.04 15.70 30.92
C THR A 365 11.24 16.71 30.10
N LEU A 366 11.77 17.21 28.97
CA LEU A 366 11.08 18.22 28.14
C LEU A 366 10.14 17.62 27.08
N LEU A 367 10.42 16.41 26.58
CA LEU A 367 9.63 15.78 25.51
C LEU A 367 8.65 14.71 26.03
N GLY A 368 8.62 14.48 27.35
CA GLY A 368 7.89 13.37 27.97
C GLY A 368 8.56 12.03 27.67
N GLU A 369 8.30 11.04 28.52
CA GLU A 369 8.51 9.65 28.13
C GLU A 369 7.59 9.38 26.93
N ARG A 370 8.14 9.31 25.71
CA ARG A 370 7.53 8.47 24.69
C ARG A 370 7.56 7.06 25.30
N GLY A 371 6.45 6.66 25.91
CA GLY A 371 6.22 5.28 26.33
C GLY A 371 6.55 4.34 25.17
N GLU A 372 6.87 3.08 25.51
CA GLU A 372 7.09 1.95 24.60
C GLU A 372 6.74 2.30 23.16
N GLN A 373 7.77 2.52 22.33
CA GLN A 373 7.62 3.01 20.97
C GLN A 373 6.44 2.29 20.30
N GLU A 374 5.30 2.97 20.16
CA GLU A 374 4.27 2.52 19.22
C GLU A 374 5.04 2.37 17.90
N GLU A 375 5.16 1.13 17.43
CA GLU A 375 5.94 0.71 16.26
C GLU A 375 5.43 1.44 15.00
N THR A 376 5.79 2.70 14.83
CA THR A 376 5.20 3.55 13.82
C THR A 376 6.12 3.57 12.61
N TYR A 377 5.65 3.13 11.43
CA TYR A 377 6.39 3.31 10.18
C TYR A 377 6.45 4.80 9.84
N GLU A 378 7.64 5.35 9.98
CA GLU A 378 7.95 6.75 9.77
C GLU A 378 8.07 7.06 8.27
N ARG A 379 7.96 8.35 7.96
CA ARG A 379 8.24 8.85 6.60
C ARG A 379 9.73 8.72 6.31
N PHE A 380 10.10 8.12 5.18
CA PHE A 380 11.51 8.10 4.76
C PHE A 380 12.01 9.51 4.41
N ARG A 381 13.17 9.89 4.97
CA ARG A 381 13.81 11.19 4.75
C ARG A 381 15.27 11.02 4.32
N SER A 382 15.52 10.93 3.01
CA SER A 382 16.88 10.77 2.45
C SER A 382 17.85 11.88 2.87
N TRP A 383 17.39 13.14 2.89
CA TRP A 383 18.24 14.31 3.16
C TRP A 383 18.56 14.51 4.64
N ARG A 384 17.78 13.88 5.53
CA ARG A 384 17.98 13.93 6.97
C ARG A 384 17.58 12.60 7.59
N PRO A 385 18.39 11.54 7.40
CA PRO A 385 18.12 10.24 8.00
C PRO A 385 18.17 10.34 9.54
N PRO A 386 17.46 9.46 10.24
CA PRO A 386 17.34 9.50 11.69
C PRO A 386 18.64 9.05 12.36
N ASN A 387 18.84 9.46 13.60
CA ASN A 387 20.02 9.07 14.38
C ASN A 387 19.80 7.76 15.17
N GLN A 388 18.63 7.14 15.03
CA GLN A 388 18.24 5.86 15.62
C GLN A 388 17.61 5.02 14.52
N TRP A 389 17.63 3.70 14.66
CA TRP A 389 16.90 2.83 13.76
C TRP A 389 15.42 3.17 13.83
N GLU A 390 14.84 3.54 12.69
CA GLU A 390 13.41 3.81 12.53
C GLU A 390 12.86 2.89 11.44
N MET A 391 11.61 2.45 11.61
CA MET A 391 10.91 1.65 10.62
C MET A 391 10.38 2.52 9.48
N ILE A 392 10.51 2.02 8.25
CA ILE A 392 9.94 2.59 7.04
C ILE A 392 9.22 1.49 6.28
N LYS A 393 8.25 1.86 5.44
CA LYS A 393 7.50 0.92 4.62
C LYS A 393 7.61 1.26 3.13
N ASN A 394 7.69 0.22 2.31
CA ASN A 394 7.59 0.31 0.87
C ASN A 394 7.47 -1.07 0.25
N ALA A 395 6.73 -1.18 -0.85
CA ALA A 395 6.58 -2.40 -1.63
C ALA A 395 7.91 -3.00 -2.15
N ALA A 396 9.00 -2.23 -2.16
CA ALA A 396 10.31 -2.68 -2.60
C ALA A 396 11.07 -3.54 -1.57
N PHE A 397 10.71 -3.41 -0.28
CA PHE A 397 11.35 -4.19 0.79
C PHE A 397 10.89 -5.64 0.73
N PHE A 398 11.70 -6.53 1.31
CA PHE A 398 11.25 -7.90 1.51
C PHE A 398 10.06 -7.94 2.46
N GLY A 399 9.27 -9.01 2.38
CA GLY A 399 8.04 -9.13 3.12
C GLY A 399 7.03 -10.03 2.42
N ASP A 400 6.23 -10.73 3.22
CA ASP A 400 5.15 -11.56 2.69
C ASP A 400 3.88 -10.77 2.39
N TYR A 401 3.53 -9.85 3.30
CA TYR A 401 2.39 -8.96 3.19
C TYR A 401 2.67 -7.61 3.86
N VAL A 402 3.51 -7.58 4.89
CA VAL A 402 4.15 -6.36 5.41
C VAL A 402 5.53 -6.25 4.77
N HIS A 403 5.74 -5.18 4.00
CA HIS A 403 6.98 -4.81 3.34
C HIS A 403 7.54 -3.55 3.99
N SER A 404 8.49 -3.75 4.89
CA SER A 404 9.09 -2.71 5.70
C SER A 404 10.59 -2.95 5.82
N ALA A 405 11.29 -1.98 6.40
CA ALA A 405 12.69 -2.11 6.76
C ALA A 405 13.01 -1.13 7.87
N HIS A 406 14.16 -1.32 8.51
CA HIS A 406 14.74 -0.34 9.40
C HIS A 406 15.79 0.49 8.65
N TYR A 407 15.84 1.80 8.88
CA TYR A 407 16.90 2.64 8.34
C TYR A 407 17.48 3.60 9.38
N ILE A 408 18.72 3.99 9.14
CA ILE A 408 19.45 4.90 10.01
C ILE A 408 20.45 5.74 9.23
N ARG A 409 20.82 6.89 9.78
CA ARG A 409 22.00 7.65 9.37
C ARG A 409 23.28 6.87 9.70
N SER A 410 24.23 6.87 8.79
CA SER A 410 25.61 6.43 9.07
C SER A 410 26.27 7.40 10.05
N ASP A 411 26.62 6.92 11.25
CA ASP A 411 27.37 7.71 12.24
C ASP A 411 28.49 6.93 12.94
N GLY A 412 28.65 5.64 12.64
CA GLY A 412 29.73 4.78 13.14
C GLY A 412 29.66 4.50 14.64
N GLY A 413 28.50 4.71 15.26
CA GLY A 413 28.20 4.45 16.65
C GLY A 413 28.10 2.96 17.02
N PRO A 414 27.54 2.65 18.21
CA PRO A 414 27.38 1.28 18.68
C PRO A 414 26.03 0.66 18.24
N LYS A 415 25.30 1.27 17.30
CA LYS A 415 23.96 0.78 16.93
C LYS A 415 24.09 -0.34 15.92
N LYS A 416 23.23 -1.34 16.06
CA LYS A 416 23.27 -2.55 15.24
C LYS A 416 21.86 -2.99 14.87
N ALA A 417 21.73 -3.57 13.69
CA ALA A 417 20.62 -4.45 13.37
C ALA A 417 21.13 -5.90 13.49
N ILE A 418 20.37 -6.77 14.15
CA ILE A 418 20.79 -8.12 14.50
C ILE A 418 19.71 -9.10 14.05
N TRP A 419 20.08 -10.08 13.22
CA TRP A 419 19.23 -11.19 12.84
C TRP A 419 19.72 -12.45 13.55
N THR A 420 18.83 -13.08 14.32
CA THR A 420 19.02 -14.37 14.98
C THR A 420 18.19 -15.43 14.25
N VAL A 421 18.87 -16.29 13.51
CA VAL A 421 18.24 -17.27 12.62
C VAL A 421 18.25 -18.66 13.26
N PRO A 422 17.09 -19.29 13.52
CA PRO A 422 17.04 -20.66 14.02
C PRO A 422 17.34 -21.65 12.89
N LEU A 423 18.49 -22.31 12.94
CA LEU A 423 18.92 -23.33 11.99
C LEU A 423 18.54 -24.73 12.52
N PRO A 424 17.69 -25.48 11.80
CA PRO A 424 17.18 -26.77 12.27
C PRO A 424 18.20 -27.90 12.20
N ASP A 425 19.21 -27.79 11.33
CA ASP A 425 20.26 -28.79 11.14
C ASP A 425 21.65 -28.15 11.17
N ALA A 426 22.67 -28.95 11.46
CA ALA A 426 24.05 -28.56 11.19
C ALA A 426 24.37 -28.72 9.69
N GLY A 427 25.23 -27.86 9.16
CA GLY A 427 25.68 -27.93 7.76
C GLY A 427 26.29 -26.63 7.24
N THR A 428 26.66 -26.64 5.97
CA THR A 428 27.10 -25.43 5.27
C THR A 428 25.88 -24.70 4.71
N TYR A 429 25.77 -23.41 5.04
CA TYR A 429 24.71 -22.54 4.56
C TYR A 429 25.29 -21.39 3.75
N ASP A 430 24.66 -21.07 2.63
CA ASP A 430 24.86 -19.84 1.89
C ASP A 430 24.03 -18.72 2.54
N VAL A 431 24.69 -17.65 2.94
CA VAL A 431 24.09 -16.51 3.66
C VAL A 431 23.89 -15.36 2.69
N TYR A 432 22.64 -14.93 2.53
CA TYR A 432 22.23 -13.85 1.66
C TYR A 432 21.61 -12.71 2.47
N ILE A 433 21.77 -11.48 1.98
CA ILE A 433 21.06 -10.30 2.46
C ILE A 433 20.17 -9.75 1.37
N TYR A 434 19.08 -9.08 1.74
CA TYR A 434 18.22 -8.41 0.79
C TYR A 434 18.62 -6.94 0.61
N ILE A 435 18.88 -6.52 -0.63
CA ILE A 435 19.15 -5.13 -1.02
C ILE A 435 17.99 -4.63 -1.87
N ILE A 436 17.39 -3.54 -1.47
CA ILE A 436 16.34 -2.89 -2.26
C ILE A 436 16.87 -2.28 -3.57
N ASP A 437 15.96 -2.03 -4.52
CA ASP A 437 16.27 -1.16 -5.66
C ASP A 437 16.43 0.30 -5.19
N LYS A 438 17.69 0.71 -5.08
CA LYS A 438 18.15 2.04 -4.67
C LYS A 438 17.58 3.16 -5.54
N ASN A 439 17.27 2.90 -6.81
CA ASN A 439 16.68 3.90 -7.71
C ASN A 439 15.30 4.38 -7.23
N LEU A 440 14.60 3.53 -6.47
CA LEU A 440 13.28 3.83 -5.93
C LEU A 440 13.33 4.85 -4.77
N LEU A 441 14.47 4.96 -4.09
CA LEU A 441 14.69 5.88 -2.96
C LEU A 441 15.33 7.22 -3.35
N THR A 442 15.96 7.29 -4.52
CA THR A 442 16.60 8.51 -5.00
C THR A 442 15.63 9.41 -5.76
N ASN A 443 15.36 10.61 -5.25
CA ASN A 443 14.74 11.66 -6.05
C ASN A 443 15.64 12.00 -7.25
N ARG A 444 15.06 12.30 -8.44
CA ARG A 444 15.84 12.63 -9.67
C ARG A 444 16.87 13.75 -9.49
N TRP A 445 16.72 14.59 -8.45
CA TRP A 445 17.61 15.70 -8.11
C TRP A 445 18.77 15.30 -7.16
N GLU A 446 18.72 14.09 -6.57
CA GLU A 446 19.67 13.55 -5.57
C GLU A 446 20.40 12.30 -6.09
N ARG A 447 20.72 12.23 -7.39
CA ARG A 447 21.51 11.13 -8.02
C ARG A 447 22.98 11.03 -7.52
N ARG A 448 23.26 11.49 -6.30
CA ARG A 448 24.57 11.51 -5.63
C ARG A 448 24.46 11.09 -4.16
N ASN A 449 23.54 10.19 -3.83
CA ASN A 449 23.67 9.47 -2.58
C ASN A 449 24.52 8.23 -2.88
N GLU A 450 25.80 8.33 -2.53
CA GLU A 450 26.67 7.17 -2.36
C GLU A 450 26.09 6.37 -1.18
N TRP A 451 25.69 5.15 -1.46
CA TRP A 451 25.20 4.17 -0.48
C TRP A 451 26.35 3.62 0.35
N GLY A 452 27.56 3.68 -0.21
CA GLY A 452 28.80 3.29 0.45
C GLY A 452 28.81 1.80 0.74
N THR A 453 29.32 1.44 1.91
CA THR A 453 29.57 0.05 2.29
C THR A 453 28.73 -0.34 3.48
N PHE A 454 27.98 -1.42 3.37
CA PHE A 454 27.25 -2.01 4.49
C PHE A 454 28.16 -3.06 5.13
N ASN A 455 28.47 -2.86 6.41
CA ASN A 455 29.43 -3.68 7.13
C ASN A 455 28.68 -4.70 8.00
N TYR A 456 28.72 -5.95 7.57
CA TYR A 456 28.10 -7.07 8.25
C TYR A 456 29.12 -7.87 9.05
N THR A 457 28.68 -8.51 10.12
CA THR A 457 29.47 -9.52 10.85
C THR A 457 28.64 -10.80 10.91
N ILE A 458 29.19 -11.91 10.41
CA ILE A 458 28.53 -13.23 10.43
C ILE A 458 29.18 -14.08 11.52
N HIS A 459 28.39 -14.54 12.48
CA HIS A 459 28.85 -15.42 13.54
C HIS A 459 28.58 -16.89 13.18
N HIS A 460 29.64 -17.64 12.89
CA HIS A 460 29.61 -19.04 12.50
C HIS A 460 30.50 -19.89 13.43
N ASP A 461 30.56 -21.21 13.21
CA ASP A 461 31.23 -22.12 14.16
C ASP A 461 32.74 -21.88 14.27
N ASP A 462 33.39 -21.44 13.19
CA ASP A 462 34.83 -21.15 13.18
C ASP A 462 35.19 -19.75 13.73
N GLY A 463 34.19 -18.92 14.06
CA GLY A 463 34.40 -17.58 14.61
C GLY A 463 33.42 -16.54 14.07
N ALA A 464 33.91 -15.31 13.92
CA ALA A 464 33.16 -14.21 13.33
C ALA A 464 33.91 -13.65 12.12
N GLU A 465 33.20 -13.41 11.02
CA GLU A 465 33.75 -12.84 9.80
C GLU A 465 33.09 -11.50 9.48
N ASP A 466 33.92 -10.46 9.29
CA ASP A 466 33.47 -9.13 8.88
C ASP A 466 33.41 -9.02 7.36
N ILE A 467 32.22 -8.72 6.82
CA ILE A 467 31.94 -8.59 5.40
C ILE A 467 31.58 -7.15 5.06
N ASN A 468 32.34 -6.59 4.12
CA ASN A 468 32.13 -5.24 3.60
C ASN A 468 31.39 -5.35 2.26
N LEU A 469 30.07 -5.21 2.29
CA LEU A 469 29.26 -5.20 1.07
C LEU A 469 29.26 -3.80 0.47
N ASP A 470 29.75 -3.68 -0.77
CA ASP A 470 29.58 -2.44 -1.53
C ASP A 470 28.11 -2.27 -1.95
N ALA A 471 27.39 -1.47 -1.16
CA ALA A 471 25.98 -1.22 -1.36
C ALA A 471 25.74 -0.34 -2.60
N ASP A 472 26.74 0.33 -3.19
CA ASP A 472 26.56 1.06 -4.44
C ASP A 472 26.48 0.10 -5.64
N SER A 473 27.31 -0.95 -5.67
CA SER A 473 27.37 -1.93 -6.77
C SER A 473 26.46 -3.16 -6.59
N ALA A 474 25.94 -3.41 -5.38
CA ALA A 474 25.01 -4.52 -5.13
C ALA A 474 23.75 -4.47 -6.00
N ASP A 475 23.34 -5.63 -6.53
CA ASP A 475 22.12 -5.77 -7.32
C ASP A 475 20.87 -5.73 -6.42
N PRO A 476 19.72 -5.25 -6.90
CA PRO A 476 18.46 -5.39 -6.18
C PRO A 476 18.09 -6.87 -5.95
N GLY A 477 17.65 -7.21 -4.74
CA GLY A 477 17.26 -8.54 -4.31
C GLY A 477 18.30 -9.21 -3.40
N TRP A 478 18.35 -10.55 -3.47
CA TRP A 478 19.21 -11.37 -2.62
C TRP A 478 20.68 -11.36 -3.09
N ASN A 479 21.59 -10.87 -2.26
CA ASN A 479 23.02 -10.83 -2.51
C ASN A 479 23.76 -11.78 -1.55
N LEU A 480 24.63 -12.63 -2.09
CA LEU A 480 25.42 -13.59 -1.30
C LEU A 480 26.52 -12.86 -0.53
N LEU A 481 26.58 -13.07 0.78
CA LEU A 481 27.70 -12.63 1.62
C LEU A 481 28.81 -13.67 1.69
N GLY A 482 28.44 -14.95 1.76
CA GLY A 482 29.39 -16.06 1.82
C GLY A 482 28.75 -17.39 2.20
N SER A 483 29.60 -18.40 2.36
CA SER A 483 29.19 -19.77 2.69
C SER A 483 29.92 -20.21 3.95
N TYR A 484 29.16 -20.57 4.98
CA TYR A 484 29.71 -20.86 6.30
C TYR A 484 29.14 -22.15 6.87
N TYR A 485 29.93 -22.85 7.67
CA TYR A 485 29.44 -23.99 8.43
C TYR A 485 28.81 -23.50 9.74
N PHE A 486 27.61 -23.99 10.04
CA PHE A 486 26.89 -23.72 11.27
C PHE A 486 26.48 -25.03 11.93
N SER A 487 26.62 -25.09 13.25
CA SER A 487 25.97 -26.09 14.08
C SER A 487 24.47 -25.81 14.18
N GLN A 488 23.69 -26.86 14.44
CA GLN A 488 22.28 -26.73 14.76
C GLN A 488 22.09 -25.77 15.94
N GLY A 489 21.20 -24.79 15.80
CA GLY A 489 20.98 -23.77 16.83
C GLY A 489 20.61 -22.41 16.27
N LYS A 490 21.26 -21.36 16.78
CA LYS A 490 21.01 -19.97 16.38
C LYS A 490 22.23 -19.40 15.68
N ALA A 491 22.10 -19.05 14.41
CA ALA A 491 23.08 -18.24 13.70
C ALA A 491 22.78 -16.75 13.92
N VAL A 492 23.82 -15.92 13.96
CA VAL A 492 23.69 -14.47 14.17
C VAL A 492 24.38 -13.71 13.04
N VAL A 493 23.65 -12.76 12.47
CA VAL A 493 24.19 -11.77 11.51
C VAL A 493 23.95 -10.39 12.10
N GLU A 494 25.01 -9.57 12.14
CA GLU A 494 24.93 -8.19 12.61
C GLU A 494 25.22 -7.21 11.47
N LEU A 495 24.55 -6.07 11.46
CA LEU A 495 24.84 -4.92 10.59
C LEU A 495 25.09 -3.69 11.46
N VAL A 496 26.28 -3.10 11.34
CA VAL A 496 26.66 -1.91 12.12
C VAL A 496 26.27 -0.62 11.40
N ASP A 497 25.99 0.46 12.15
CA ASP A 497 25.63 1.79 11.61
C ASP A 497 26.83 2.61 11.08
N ARG A 498 27.86 1.92 10.57
CA ARG A 498 29.06 2.49 9.95
C ARG A 498 29.03 2.23 8.45
N SER A 499 29.04 3.28 7.63
CA SER A 499 29.16 3.20 6.17
C SER A 499 29.86 4.45 5.62
N GLY A 500 30.49 4.32 4.45
CA GLY A 500 30.93 5.47 3.64
C GLY A 500 29.77 6.32 3.09
N GLY A 501 28.56 5.75 3.06
CA GLY A 501 27.34 6.42 2.61
C GLY A 501 26.58 7.15 3.72
N LYS A 502 25.50 7.86 3.34
CA LYS A 502 24.72 8.69 4.28
C LYS A 502 23.77 7.90 5.19
N LEU A 503 23.28 6.76 4.69
CA LEU A 503 22.26 5.97 5.35
C LEU A 503 22.53 4.48 5.16
N ILE A 504 21.99 3.68 6.06
CA ILE A 504 22.08 2.22 6.08
C ILE A 504 20.66 1.69 6.26
N ILE A 505 20.35 0.57 5.59
CA ILE A 505 19.05 -0.09 5.62
C ILE A 505 19.24 -1.54 6.06
N ALA A 506 18.39 -1.99 6.97
CA ALA A 506 18.28 -3.35 7.46
C ALA A 506 16.89 -3.89 7.08
N ASP A 507 16.87 -4.92 6.24
CA ASP A 507 15.67 -5.56 5.69
C ASP A 507 15.67 -7.04 6.15
N ALA A 508 15.98 -7.99 5.26
CA ALA A 508 15.97 -9.42 5.58
C ALA A 508 17.31 -10.14 5.34
N VAL A 509 17.48 -11.29 6.02
CA VAL A 509 18.57 -12.26 5.83
C VAL A 509 18.00 -13.61 5.44
N LYS A 510 18.65 -14.31 4.50
CA LYS A 510 18.28 -15.66 4.04
C LYS A 510 19.44 -16.63 4.13
N PHE A 511 19.18 -17.82 4.66
CA PHE A 511 20.10 -18.95 4.73
C PHE A 511 19.60 -20.06 3.83
N ILE A 512 20.46 -20.58 2.95
CA ILE A 512 20.15 -21.72 2.08
C ILE A 512 21.12 -22.84 2.39
N LYS A 513 20.61 -24.00 2.83
CA LYS A 513 21.45 -25.17 3.08
C LYS A 513 22.01 -25.73 1.77
N ARG A 514 23.31 -26.02 1.73
CA ARG A 514 23.97 -26.65 0.58
C ARG A 514 23.78 -28.17 0.51
#